data_AF-A0A846Y6R8-F1
#
_entry.id   AF-A0A846Y6R8-F1
#
_cell.length_a   1.000
_cell.length_b   1.000
_cell.length_c   1.000
_cell.angle_alpha   90.00
_cell.angle_beta   90.00
_cell.angle_gamma   90.00
#
_symmetry.space_group_name_H-M   'P 1'
#
loop_
_entity.id
_entity.type
_entity.pdbx_description
1 polymer ?
#
loop_
_entity_poly.entity_id
_entity_poly.type
_entity_poly.pdbx_seq_one_letter_code
_entity_poly.pdbx_strand_id
1 'polypeptide(L)'
;MAAGAFAASAAIAAAPLAHADADPSKFSERTADFVNYTDPVAYTGQAAASGKQVVLSPYGVAPGHTIACRGNGTTVPLYDCMQQDDLGWITLQKYEIPVVGTTWVYMP
;
A
#
# COMPACT_ATOMS: atom_id res chain seq x y z
N MET A 1 -34.13 -18.23 -41.13
CA MET A 1 -34.63 -17.48 -39.97
C MET A 1 -33.52 -17.40 -38.93
N ALA A 2 -33.18 -16.17 -38.53
CA ALA A 2 -32.37 -15.72 -37.39
C ALA A 2 -30.98 -16.33 -37.13
N ALA A 3 -29.94 -15.65 -37.62
CA ALA A 3 -28.61 -15.64 -37.01
C ALA A 3 -28.62 -14.66 -35.83
N GLY A 4 -28.47 -15.17 -34.60
CA GLY A 4 -28.37 -14.36 -33.39
C GLY A 4 -26.90 -14.05 -33.09
N ALA A 5 -26.46 -12.83 -33.45
CA ALA A 5 -25.17 -12.31 -33.06
C ALA A 5 -25.18 -12.00 -31.54
N PHE A 6 -24.37 -12.72 -30.76
CA PHE A 6 -24.08 -12.34 -29.38
C PHE A 6 -23.09 -11.17 -29.37
N ALA A 7 -23.63 -9.95 -29.42
CA ALA A 7 -22.90 -8.75 -29.03
C ALA A 7 -23.07 -8.59 -27.50
N ALA A 8 -22.04 -8.93 -26.74
CA ALA A 8 -21.96 -8.63 -25.31
C ALA A 8 -20.75 -7.74 -25.06
N SER A 9 -21.04 -6.44 -25.10
CA SER A 9 -20.37 -5.29 -24.50
C SER A 9 -19.15 -5.60 -23.62
N ALA A 10 -17.97 -5.27 -24.12
CA ALA A 10 -16.79 -5.07 -23.28
C ALA A 10 -17.02 -3.82 -22.44
N ALA A 11 -17.60 -3.99 -21.25
CA ALA A 11 -17.58 -2.97 -20.22
C ALA A 11 -16.13 -2.87 -19.74
N ILE A 12 -15.37 -1.98 -20.36
CA ILE A 12 -14.12 -1.48 -19.80
C ILE A 12 -14.56 -0.75 -18.53
N ALA A 13 -14.53 -1.47 -17.41
CA ALA A 13 -14.55 -0.86 -16.10
C ALA A 13 -13.28 -0.01 -16.02
N ALA A 14 -13.40 1.25 -16.43
CA ALA A 14 -12.43 2.27 -16.07
C ALA A 14 -12.50 2.33 -14.55
N ALA A 15 -11.61 1.57 -13.89
CA ALA A 15 -11.29 1.81 -12.50
C ALA A 15 -11.01 3.31 -12.39
N PRO A 16 -11.64 4.04 -11.47
CA PRO A 16 -11.35 5.45 -11.31
C PRO A 16 -9.87 5.55 -10.99
N LEU A 17 -9.09 6.12 -11.92
CA LEU A 17 -7.76 6.61 -11.66
C LEU A 17 -7.93 7.75 -10.65
N ALA A 18 -8.01 7.40 -9.36
CA ALA A 18 -7.89 8.33 -8.26
C ALA A 18 -6.43 8.76 -8.15
N HIS A 19 -5.94 9.46 -9.17
CA HIS A 19 -4.68 10.20 -9.15
C HIS A 19 -4.99 11.67 -9.38
N ALA A 20 -5.77 12.25 -8.47
CA ALA A 20 -5.55 13.66 -8.15
C ALA A 20 -4.19 13.69 -7.44
N ASP A 21 -3.30 14.57 -7.89
CA ASP A 21 -2.01 14.86 -7.27
C ASP A 21 -2.26 15.18 -5.78
N ALA A 22 -2.23 14.15 -4.95
CA ALA A 22 -2.48 14.28 -3.53
C ALA A 22 -1.26 15.00 -3.00
N ASP A 23 -1.49 16.24 -2.55
CA ASP A 23 -0.49 17.08 -1.90
C ASP A 23 0.43 16.20 -1.03
N PRO A 24 1.71 16.01 -1.41
CA PRO A 24 2.58 15.03 -0.76
C PRO A 24 2.90 15.41 0.68
N SER A 25 2.52 16.62 1.14
CA SER A 25 2.60 17.00 2.54
C SER A 25 1.45 16.47 3.40
N LYS A 26 0.36 15.97 2.78
CA LYS A 26 -0.81 15.45 3.46
C LYS A 26 -0.77 13.92 3.58
N PHE A 27 -1.45 13.41 4.59
CA PHE A 27 -1.66 11.98 4.73
C PHE A 27 -2.57 11.45 3.63
N SER A 28 -2.14 10.38 2.99
CA SER A 28 -2.91 9.61 2.00
C SER A 28 -2.91 8.14 2.37
N GLU A 29 -3.98 7.44 2.02
CA GLU A 29 -4.08 5.99 2.17
C GLU A 29 -3.05 5.30 1.27
N ARG A 30 -2.29 4.37 1.85
CA ARG A 30 -1.11 3.73 1.23
C ARG A 30 -1.00 2.25 1.51
N THR A 31 -2.01 1.62 2.10
CA THR A 31 -2.00 0.20 2.52
C THR A 31 -1.62 -0.73 1.37
N ALA A 32 -2.04 -0.41 0.14
CA ALA A 32 -1.68 -1.18 -1.05
C ALA A 32 -0.17 -1.17 -1.38
N ASP A 33 0.58 -0.20 -0.89
CA ASP A 33 2.03 -0.09 -1.08
C ASP A 33 2.83 -0.96 -0.09
N PHE A 34 2.15 -1.66 0.84
CA PHE A 34 2.77 -2.45 1.89
C PHE A 34 2.54 -3.96 1.74
N VAL A 35 3.49 -4.73 2.27
CA VAL A 35 3.37 -6.17 2.53
C VAL A 35 3.67 -6.46 3.99
N ASN A 36 3.07 -7.52 4.52
CA ASN A 36 3.36 -7.98 5.88
C ASN A 36 4.79 -8.48 5.97
N TYR A 37 5.47 -8.19 7.09
CA TYR A 37 6.76 -8.81 7.42
C TYR A 37 6.69 -10.35 7.40
N THR A 38 5.55 -10.95 7.73
CA THR A 38 5.36 -12.41 7.71
C THR A 38 5.13 -12.99 6.32
N ASP A 39 4.92 -12.15 5.30
CA ASP A 39 4.74 -12.60 3.93
C ASP A 39 6.10 -13.02 3.34
N PRO A 40 6.23 -14.22 2.75
CA PRO A 40 7.45 -14.63 2.08
C PRO A 40 7.99 -13.59 1.07
N VAL A 41 7.10 -12.84 0.41
CA VAL A 41 7.46 -11.80 -0.56
C VAL A 41 8.30 -10.67 0.03
N ALA A 42 8.25 -10.45 1.35
CA ALA A 42 9.04 -9.46 2.06
C ALA A 42 10.55 -9.78 2.02
N TYR A 43 10.93 -11.04 1.82
CA TYR A 43 12.32 -11.51 1.90
C TYR A 43 12.90 -11.95 0.56
N THR A 44 12.07 -12.15 -0.46
CA THR A 44 12.51 -12.62 -1.77
C THR A 44 13.02 -11.50 -2.68
N GLY A 45 13.07 -10.26 -2.19
CA GLY A 45 13.35 -9.06 -3.00
C GLY A 45 12.23 -8.69 -3.96
N GLN A 46 11.17 -9.51 -4.07
CA GLN A 46 10.02 -9.25 -4.94
C GLN A 46 9.18 -8.08 -4.48
N ALA A 47 9.07 -7.85 -3.16
CA ALA A 47 8.42 -6.66 -2.61
C ALA A 47 9.12 -5.39 -3.12
N ALA A 48 10.44 -5.30 -2.95
CA ALA A 48 11.24 -4.17 -3.43
C ALA A 48 11.17 -4.01 -4.96
N ALA A 49 11.24 -5.12 -5.73
CA ALA A 49 11.10 -5.10 -7.18
C ALA A 49 9.71 -4.60 -7.65
N SER A 50 8.68 -4.79 -6.82
CA SER A 50 7.32 -4.33 -7.08
C SER A 50 7.04 -2.94 -6.50
N GLY A 51 8.06 -2.26 -5.96
CA GLY A 51 7.93 -0.96 -5.30
C GLY A 51 7.19 -1.00 -3.96
N LYS A 52 6.94 -2.19 -3.41
CA LYS A 52 6.27 -2.37 -2.13
C LYS A 52 7.26 -2.27 -0.97
N GLN A 53 6.76 -1.79 0.15
CA GLN A 53 7.49 -1.65 1.42
C GLN A 53 6.97 -2.67 2.43
N VAL A 54 7.71 -2.89 3.51
CA VAL A 54 7.32 -3.88 4.52
C VAL A 54 6.74 -3.18 5.75
N VAL A 55 5.68 -3.73 6.33
CA VAL A 55 5.16 -3.31 7.64
C VAL A 55 5.42 -4.40 8.68
N LEU A 56 6.00 -3.99 9.81
CA LEU A 56 6.16 -4.78 11.01
C LEU A 56 5.32 -4.14 12.12
N SER A 57 4.07 -4.57 12.21
CA SER A 57 3.15 -4.15 13.27
C SER A 57 2.28 -5.34 13.69
N PRO A 58 1.62 -5.26 14.86
CA PRO A 58 0.68 -6.30 15.30
C PRO A 58 -0.49 -6.52 14.34
N TYR A 59 -0.83 -5.49 13.54
CA TYR A 59 -2.02 -5.46 12.69
C TYR A 59 -1.74 -5.82 11.23
N GLY A 60 -0.52 -5.56 10.76
CA GLY A 60 -0.13 -5.85 9.39
C GLY A 60 -1.02 -5.16 8.34
N VAL A 61 -1.16 -5.75 7.16
CA VAL A 61 -1.95 -5.22 6.03
C VAL A 61 -3.36 -5.85 6.01
N ALA A 62 -4.08 -5.76 7.12
CA ALA A 62 -5.39 -6.40 7.31
C ALA A 62 -6.57 -5.43 7.06
N PRO A 63 -7.77 -5.93 6.70
CA PRO A 63 -8.96 -5.09 6.53
C PRO A 63 -9.28 -4.28 7.80
N GLY A 64 -9.48 -2.97 7.66
CA GLY A 64 -9.71 -2.07 8.80
C GLY A 64 -8.43 -1.50 9.44
N HIS A 65 -7.25 -1.99 9.06
CA HIS A 65 -5.96 -1.52 9.58
C HIS A 65 -5.19 -0.72 8.53
N THR A 66 -5.80 0.39 8.13
CA THR A 66 -5.32 1.29 7.09
C THR A 66 -3.94 1.85 7.43
N ILE A 67 -3.02 1.83 6.47
CA ILE A 67 -1.75 2.53 6.56
C ILE A 67 -1.86 3.83 5.76
N ALA A 68 -1.54 4.95 6.41
CA ALA A 68 -1.53 6.27 5.79
C ALA A 68 -0.15 6.90 5.92
N CYS A 69 0.35 7.49 4.85
CA CYS A 69 1.66 8.14 4.85
C CYS A 69 1.57 9.51 4.18
N ARG A 70 2.54 10.36 4.50
CA ARG A 70 2.90 11.52 3.68
C ARG A 70 3.87 11.08 2.58
N GLY A 71 4.00 11.90 1.57
CA GLY A 71 4.71 11.58 0.34
C GLY A 71 3.82 10.82 -0.65
N ASN A 72 4.34 10.63 -1.86
CA ASN A 72 3.62 9.95 -2.93
C ASN A 72 4.25 8.62 -3.36
N GLY A 73 5.40 8.25 -2.78
CA GLY A 73 6.12 7.02 -3.09
C GLY A 73 6.83 7.04 -4.44
N THR A 74 6.74 8.14 -5.19
CA THR A 74 7.33 8.28 -6.52
C THR A 74 8.31 9.45 -6.57
N THR A 75 7.83 10.69 -6.59
CA THR A 75 8.68 11.90 -6.58
C THR A 75 9.06 12.33 -5.16
N VAL A 76 8.21 12.05 -4.18
CA VAL A 76 8.46 12.26 -2.75
C VAL A 76 8.35 10.90 -2.06
N PRO A 77 9.46 10.35 -1.53
CA PRO A 77 9.44 9.08 -0.80
C PRO A 77 8.43 9.12 0.34
N LEU A 78 7.83 7.98 0.68
CA LEU A 78 6.92 7.94 1.83
C LEU A 78 7.66 8.30 3.13
N TYR A 79 7.01 9.14 3.94
CA TYR A 79 7.49 9.59 5.24
C TYR A 79 6.32 9.75 6.22
N ASP A 80 6.64 9.81 7.52
CA ASP A 80 5.66 9.95 8.62
C ASP A 80 4.49 8.95 8.54
N CYS A 81 4.73 7.68 8.21
CA CYS A 81 3.63 6.72 8.11
C CYS A 81 2.98 6.43 9.45
N MET A 82 1.66 6.26 9.42
CA MET A 82 0.82 5.86 10.54
C MET A 82 -0.05 4.68 10.13
N GLN A 83 -0.47 3.90 11.11
CA GLN A 83 -1.41 2.81 10.91
C GLN A 83 -2.62 2.99 11.83
N GLN A 84 -3.79 2.64 11.32
CA GLN A 84 -5.01 2.57 12.09
C GLN A 84 -5.02 1.30 12.95
N ASP A 85 -5.26 1.46 14.24
CA ASP A 85 -5.49 0.38 15.19
C ASP A 85 -6.90 0.46 15.79
N ASP A 86 -7.18 -0.39 16.77
CA ASP A 86 -8.48 -0.45 17.43
C ASP A 86 -8.77 0.78 18.32
N LEU A 87 -7.76 1.61 18.61
CA LEU A 87 -7.83 2.75 19.54
C LEU A 87 -7.59 4.11 18.86
N GLY A 88 -7.18 4.13 17.59
CA GLY A 88 -6.82 5.33 16.85
C GLY A 88 -5.75 5.09 15.80
N TRP A 89 -4.73 5.97 15.79
CA TRP A 89 -3.62 5.91 14.84
C TRP A 89 -2.30 5.78 15.59
N ILE A 90 -1.51 4.78 15.21
CA ILE A 90 -0.15 4.55 15.73
C ILE A 90 0.88 5.03 14.72
N THR A 91 1.98 5.58 15.21
CA THR A 91 3.11 5.99 14.35
C THR A 91 3.97 4.79 14.01
N LEU A 92 4.38 4.70 12.75
CA LEU A 92 5.35 3.71 12.29
C LEU A 92 6.71 4.38 12.10
N GLN A 93 7.76 3.72 12.58
CA GLN A 93 9.14 4.16 12.45
C GLN A 93 9.78 3.53 11.22
N LYS A 94 10.47 4.34 10.42
CA LYS A 94 11.12 3.88 9.19
C LYS A 94 12.50 3.29 9.48
N TYR A 95 12.73 2.08 9.00
CA TYR A 95 14.00 1.38 9.03
C TYR A 95 14.37 0.90 7.64
N GLU A 96 15.67 0.89 7.34
CA GLU A 96 16.19 0.23 6.14
C GLU A 96 16.88 -1.07 6.58
N ILE A 97 16.27 -2.19 6.25
CA ILE A 97 16.76 -3.51 6.66
C ILE A 97 17.46 -4.17 5.46
N PRO A 98 18.72 -4.65 5.61
CA PRO A 98 19.38 -5.38 4.54
C PRO A 98 18.52 -6.55 4.04
N VAL A 99 18.48 -6.77 2.72
CA VAL A 99 17.69 -7.81 2.02
C VAL A 99 16.17 -7.55 1.97
N VAL A 100 15.59 -6.94 3.00
CA VAL A 100 14.13 -6.68 3.10
C VAL A 100 13.75 -5.32 2.50
N GLY A 101 14.62 -4.32 2.63
CA GLY A 101 14.41 -2.95 2.17
C GLY A 101 13.72 -2.07 3.23
N THR A 102 13.04 -1.03 2.76
CA THR A 102 12.30 -0.09 3.63
C THR A 102 11.21 -0.82 4.41
N THR A 103 11.34 -0.79 5.72
CA THR A 103 10.45 -1.44 6.70
C THR A 103 9.91 -0.42 7.68
N TRP A 104 8.61 -0.46 7.91
CA TRP A 104 7.89 0.44 8.82
C TRP A 104 7.46 -0.33 10.06
N VAL A 105 8.01 0.06 11.21
CA VAL A 105 7.94 -0.71 12.45
C VAL A 105 7.10 0.05 13.48
N TYR A 106 6.11 -0.60 14.05
CA TYR A 106 5.46 -0.10 15.26
C TYR A 106 6.36 -0.35 16.48
N MET A 107 6.64 0.71 17.23
CA MET A 107 7.31 0.63 18.53
C MET A 107 6.43 1.34 19.57
N PRO A 108 6.03 0.65 20.65
CA PRO A 108 5.20 1.22 21.72
C PRO A 108 5.94 2.23 22.60
#